data_AF-A0A1T4WKC8-F1
#
_entry.id   AF-A0A1T4WKC8-F1
#
_cell.length_a   1.000
_cell.length_b   1.000
_cell.length_c   1.000
_cell.angle_alpha   90.00
_cell.angle_beta   90.00
_cell.angle_gamma   90.00
#
_symmetry.space_group_name_H-M   'P 1'
#
loop_
_entity.id
_entity.type
_entity.pdbx_description
1 polymer ?
#
loop_
_entity_poly.entity_id
_entity_poly.type
_entity_poly.pdbx_seq_one_letter_code
_entity_poly.pdbx_strand_id
1 'polypeptide(L)'
;MKSSPPFSGYVLGAEALALGITACMTGTWWLLPLAATCALLSSIALGYLATGLLVSLGTTAVWGWTWTSGMAQGSLATVHPITALLVGSSLAFISILTGLKQRSASPIPGCLTRLAVFLHFLTAGLMLGSLYLQGSWQLWIAIGYALVTVILSLDTLLRLLARLYTPRRHWAHLPAPGAFFFYRWLGPEWKSCLPSPAAKDEGLELKLAEMWMWPTVRRSLPSLIVTILAIVWLLTCIHELPMGSQGLRQHLGTWEKMALAPGLHGSLPWPLGGIRTVETDRMREVVLGFRADPGQPILWEKTHYEDEQKSLVGGGDDFLSISVPVFYRVQDAALFLRSSGDPEGLLRSLAQRVLLNLTLRLPAREIMTGSRESLRHQFQRDLQDALDASQSGLVLLNVYLRDIHPPVGVAPAFQEVISALEEKEALLHEGEAYRRDVLSRSQGDAKAILVTAQSNANNRIEQVKGQASRFDDMLTSWKQATDLYQWREGFRVLDETLSGAKKAIFDASIRGEMPTHIDLRKVLNPDFVDTVPPRPQSLVPRPSKSMEAFDLDIEGYLRADQGDVPAPDFTPSDADNLLKTDLGKPLQPELSQP
;
A
#
# COMPACT_ATOMS: atom_id res chain seq x y z
N MET A 1 67.29 25.07 -36.04
CA MET A 1 66.90 23.66 -35.78
C MET A 1 65.37 23.60 -35.79
N LYS A 2 64.75 22.65 -36.52
CA LYS A 2 63.29 22.42 -36.42
C LYS A 2 63.01 21.80 -35.05
N SER A 3 62.25 22.49 -34.19
CA SER A 3 61.73 21.91 -32.96
C SER A 3 60.76 20.78 -33.32
N SER A 4 61.07 19.56 -32.90
CA SER A 4 60.08 18.47 -32.93
C SER A 4 58.87 18.87 -32.09
N PRO A 5 57.63 18.57 -32.54
CA PRO A 5 56.45 18.90 -31.77
C PRO A 5 56.47 18.14 -30.42
N PRO A 6 55.97 18.74 -29.33
CA PRO A 6 56.07 18.14 -28.01
C PRO A 6 55.23 16.87 -27.95
N PHE A 7 55.90 15.73 -27.85
CA PHE A 7 55.31 14.38 -27.77
C PHE A 7 54.23 14.28 -26.68
N SER A 8 54.39 15.03 -25.58
CA SER A 8 53.41 15.16 -24.50
C SER A 8 52.03 15.67 -24.92
N GLY A 9 51.95 16.56 -25.91
CA GLY A 9 50.67 17.09 -26.39
C GLY A 9 49.82 16.04 -27.08
N TYR A 10 50.44 15.15 -27.85
CA TYR A 10 49.75 14.03 -28.50
C TYR A 10 49.29 12.98 -27.49
N VAL A 11 50.07 12.72 -26.43
CA VAL A 11 49.67 11.79 -25.35
C VAL A 11 48.41 12.28 -24.63
N LEU A 12 48.39 13.54 -24.19
CA LEU A 12 47.21 14.14 -23.54
C LEU A 12 45.99 14.19 -24.46
N GLY A 13 46.20 14.33 -25.78
CA GLY A 13 45.12 14.33 -26.77
C GLY A 13 44.52 12.95 -26.98
N ALA A 14 45.37 11.91 -27.03
CA ALA A 14 44.93 10.52 -27.08
C ALA A 14 44.16 10.11 -25.80
N GLU A 15 44.62 10.55 -24.62
CA GLU A 15 43.93 10.34 -23.34
C GLU A 15 42.55 11.00 -23.32
N ALA A 16 42.44 12.25 -23.77
CA ALA A 16 41.17 12.96 -23.84
C ALA A 16 40.15 12.27 -24.78
N LEU A 17 40.61 11.77 -25.93
CA LEU A 17 39.79 10.98 -26.84
C LEU A 17 39.38 9.64 -26.22
N ALA A 18 40.30 8.93 -25.57
CA ALA A 18 40.00 7.66 -24.90
C ALA A 18 38.93 7.84 -23.80
N LEU A 19 39.09 8.85 -22.93
CA LEU A 19 38.12 9.17 -21.87
C LEU A 19 36.75 9.63 -22.41
N GLY A 20 36.74 10.37 -23.52
CA GLY A 20 35.49 10.75 -24.20
C GLY A 20 34.76 9.54 -24.81
N ILE A 21 35.50 8.65 -25.47
CA ILE A 21 34.95 7.42 -26.06
C ILE A 21 34.43 6.49 -24.96
N THR A 22 35.17 6.28 -23.86
CA THR A 22 34.69 5.41 -22.76
C THR A 22 33.46 5.99 -22.08
N ALA A 23 33.41 7.30 -21.82
CA ALA A 23 32.22 7.96 -21.25
C ALA A 23 30.97 7.71 -22.11
N CYS A 24 31.08 7.90 -23.42
CA CYS A 24 29.97 7.70 -24.37
C CYS A 24 29.58 6.23 -24.55
N MET A 25 30.55 5.30 -24.65
CA MET A 25 30.27 3.87 -24.85
C MET A 25 29.67 3.18 -23.62
N THR A 26 29.85 3.75 -22.42
CA THR A 26 29.58 3.05 -21.15
C THR A 26 28.65 3.80 -20.21
N GLY A 27 28.17 4.98 -20.61
CA GLY A 27 27.27 5.82 -19.78
C GLY A 27 27.95 6.39 -18.53
N THR A 28 29.29 6.39 -18.47
CA THR A 28 30.08 6.93 -17.35
C THR A 28 30.34 8.43 -17.54
N TRP A 29 29.26 9.20 -17.69
CA TRP A 29 29.26 10.61 -18.06
C TRP A 29 30.11 11.51 -17.14
N TRP A 30 30.32 11.11 -15.88
CA TRP A 30 31.16 11.81 -14.90
C TRP A 30 32.65 11.92 -15.29
N LEU A 31 33.11 11.16 -16.30
CA LEU A 31 34.45 11.28 -16.89
C LEU A 31 34.60 12.44 -17.89
N LEU A 32 33.51 12.98 -18.44
CA LEU A 32 33.57 14.03 -19.47
C LEU A 32 34.32 15.31 -19.02
N PRO A 33 34.16 15.82 -17.77
CA PRO A 33 34.94 16.96 -17.30
C PRO A 33 36.46 16.69 -17.23
N LEU A 34 36.84 15.43 -16.96
CA LEU A 34 38.25 15.01 -16.92
C LEU A 34 38.83 14.92 -18.35
N ALA A 35 38.07 14.33 -19.29
CA ALA A 35 38.40 14.38 -20.72
C ALA A 35 38.58 15.83 -21.22
N ALA A 36 37.72 16.76 -20.77
CA ALA A 36 37.80 18.18 -21.07
C ALA A 36 39.10 18.83 -20.56
N THR A 37 39.55 18.51 -19.33
CA THR A 37 40.86 18.99 -18.82
C THR A 37 42.01 18.49 -19.69
N CYS A 38 42.04 17.20 -20.05
CA CYS A 38 43.12 16.62 -20.85
C CYS A 38 43.14 17.20 -22.28
N ALA A 39 41.96 17.44 -22.88
CA ALA A 39 41.83 18.10 -24.18
C ALA A 39 42.39 19.53 -24.17
N LEU A 40 42.05 20.31 -23.13
CA LEU A 40 42.59 21.65 -22.93
C LEU A 40 44.12 21.61 -22.80
N LEU A 41 44.65 20.74 -21.93
CA LEU A 41 46.10 20.61 -21.71
C LEU A 41 46.86 20.14 -22.97
N SER A 42 46.29 19.22 -23.75
CA SER A 42 46.80 18.79 -25.05
C SER A 42 46.86 19.95 -26.06
N SER A 43 45.76 20.70 -26.18
CA SER A 43 45.67 21.82 -27.11
C SER A 43 46.71 22.92 -26.83
N ILE A 44 47.01 23.15 -25.56
CA ILE A 44 48.03 24.09 -25.08
C ILE A 44 49.44 23.60 -25.43
N ALA A 45 49.71 22.32 -25.20
CA ALA A 45 50.99 21.71 -25.57
C ALA A 45 51.25 21.80 -27.08
N LEU A 46 50.21 21.63 -27.91
CA LEU A 46 50.31 21.67 -29.37
C LEU A 46 50.13 23.07 -29.98
N GLY A 47 49.76 24.08 -29.19
CA GLY A 47 49.56 25.47 -29.63
C GLY A 47 48.19 25.78 -30.26
N TYR A 48 47.26 24.83 -30.31
CA TYR A 48 45.92 24.95 -30.92
C TYR A 48 44.85 25.38 -29.92
N LEU A 49 45.02 26.57 -29.32
CA LEU A 49 44.22 26.99 -28.16
C LEU A 49 42.74 27.23 -28.42
N ALA A 50 42.39 27.80 -29.58
CA ALA A 50 41.01 28.14 -29.89
C ALA A 50 40.15 26.87 -30.05
N THR A 51 40.68 25.85 -30.72
CA THR A 51 40.01 24.54 -30.83
C THR A 51 39.99 23.83 -29.49
N GLY A 52 41.07 23.91 -28.70
CA GLY A 52 41.13 23.40 -27.34
C GLY A 52 40.04 23.93 -26.41
N LEU A 53 39.92 25.27 -26.34
CA LEU A 53 38.90 25.95 -25.53
C LEU A 53 37.48 25.56 -25.94
N LEU A 54 37.19 25.52 -27.25
CA LEU A 54 35.88 25.11 -27.77
C LEU A 54 35.56 23.65 -27.42
N VAL A 55 36.53 22.74 -27.58
CA VAL A 55 36.37 21.32 -27.24
C VAL A 55 36.19 21.13 -25.74
N SER A 56 36.96 21.80 -24.89
CA SER A 56 36.84 21.68 -23.43
C SER A 56 35.53 22.26 -22.90
N LEU A 57 35.10 23.44 -23.40
CA LEU A 57 33.84 24.05 -22.98
C LEU A 57 32.64 23.23 -23.47
N GLY A 58 32.66 22.78 -24.72
CA GLY A 58 31.62 21.91 -25.29
C GLY A 58 31.48 20.59 -24.52
N THR A 59 32.59 19.92 -24.20
CA THR A 59 32.55 18.67 -23.42
C THR A 59 32.06 18.87 -21.98
N THR A 60 32.41 19.98 -21.31
CA THR A 60 31.81 20.32 -20.00
C THR A 60 30.32 20.68 -20.09
N ALA A 61 29.87 21.33 -21.17
CA ALA A 61 28.47 21.67 -21.38
C ALA A 61 27.61 20.43 -21.66
N VAL A 62 28.13 19.47 -22.44
CA VAL A 62 27.47 18.16 -22.64
C VAL A 62 27.32 17.41 -21.32
N TRP A 63 28.34 17.42 -20.44
CA TRP A 63 28.21 16.84 -19.10
C TRP A 63 27.10 17.51 -18.27
N GLY A 64 27.09 18.85 -18.23
CA GLY A 64 26.04 19.61 -17.54
C GLY A 64 24.63 19.30 -18.06
N TRP A 65 24.48 19.15 -19.37
CA TRP A 65 23.22 18.72 -19.99
C TRP A 65 22.81 17.33 -19.53
N THR A 66 23.70 16.33 -19.62
CA THR A 66 23.41 14.94 -19.19
C THR A 66 23.03 14.83 -17.72
N TRP A 67 23.56 15.71 -16.87
CA TRP A 67 23.18 15.83 -15.47
C TRP A 67 21.74 16.35 -15.32
N THR A 68 21.40 17.45 -15.99
CA THR A 68 20.05 18.04 -15.92
C THR A 68 18.97 17.17 -16.56
N SER A 69 19.31 16.31 -17.53
CA SER A 69 18.37 15.41 -18.20
C SER A 69 18.19 14.05 -17.51
N GLY A 70 18.84 13.80 -16.37
CA GLY A 70 18.65 12.59 -15.57
C GLY A 70 19.07 11.28 -16.25
N MET A 71 20.03 11.32 -17.19
CA MET A 71 20.45 10.12 -17.92
C MET A 71 21.18 9.14 -16.99
N ALA A 72 20.74 7.87 -17.01
CA ALA A 72 21.23 6.84 -16.11
C ALA A 72 22.74 6.57 -16.27
N GLN A 73 23.42 6.36 -15.14
CA GLN A 73 24.83 5.97 -15.10
C GLN A 73 24.95 4.46 -15.35
N GLY A 74 25.75 4.07 -16.36
CA GLY A 74 26.04 2.66 -16.62
C GLY A 74 27.05 2.08 -15.64
N SER A 75 26.81 0.87 -15.13
CA SER A 75 27.80 0.09 -14.38
C SER A 75 28.69 -0.70 -15.34
N LEU A 76 29.99 -0.78 -15.04
CA LEU A 76 31.00 -1.32 -15.96
C LEU A 76 31.69 -2.57 -15.42
N ALA A 77 32.09 -3.45 -16.35
CA ALA A 77 32.83 -4.68 -16.05
C ALA A 77 34.32 -4.42 -15.76
N THR A 78 34.92 -5.35 -15.01
CA THR A 78 36.22 -5.26 -14.31
C THR A 78 37.49 -5.16 -15.18
N VAL A 79 37.39 -5.17 -16.51
CA VAL A 79 38.53 -5.35 -17.43
C VAL A 79 39.24 -4.03 -17.80
N HIS A 80 38.53 -2.89 -17.72
CA HIS A 80 39.07 -1.58 -18.12
C HIS A 80 40.11 -0.93 -17.18
N PRO A 81 40.06 -1.02 -15.83
CA PRO A 81 41.06 -0.34 -15.00
C PRO A 81 42.46 -0.97 -15.14
N ILE A 82 42.55 -2.29 -15.30
CA ILE A 82 43.83 -3.01 -15.45
C ILE A 82 44.52 -2.63 -16.77
N THR A 83 43.75 -2.54 -17.86
CA THR A 83 44.28 -2.12 -19.17
C THR A 83 44.70 -0.65 -19.16
N ALA A 84 43.94 0.24 -18.51
CA ALA A 84 44.34 1.64 -18.30
C ALA A 84 45.64 1.77 -17.49
N LEU A 85 45.84 0.94 -16.45
CA LEU A 85 47.03 0.96 -15.59
C LEU A 85 48.30 0.43 -16.32
N LEU A 86 48.15 -0.57 -17.19
CA LEU A 86 49.23 -1.06 -18.07
C LEU A 86 49.61 -0.03 -19.15
N VAL A 87 48.63 0.65 -19.74
CA VAL A 87 48.89 1.73 -20.70
C VAL A 87 49.53 2.95 -20.03
N GLY A 88 49.02 3.37 -18.87
CA GLY A 88 49.58 4.48 -18.09
C GLY A 88 51.01 4.24 -17.59
N SER A 89 51.34 3.03 -17.13
CA SER A 89 52.72 2.67 -16.75
C SER A 89 53.68 2.60 -17.95
N SER A 90 53.20 2.11 -19.10
CA SER A 90 53.97 2.13 -20.36
C SER A 90 54.25 3.57 -20.83
N LEU A 91 53.26 4.46 -20.75
CA LEU A 91 53.40 5.88 -21.07
C LEU A 91 54.31 6.61 -20.06
N ALA A 92 54.25 6.27 -18.77
CA ALA A 92 55.15 6.80 -17.75
C ALA A 92 56.62 6.42 -18.03
N PHE A 93 56.86 5.18 -18.45
CA PHE A 93 58.20 4.71 -18.85
C PHE A 93 58.73 5.45 -20.08
N ILE A 94 57.90 5.61 -21.13
CA ILE A 94 58.26 6.39 -22.34
C ILE A 94 58.47 7.88 -22.02
N SER A 95 57.68 8.44 -21.10
CA SER A 95 57.82 9.81 -20.58
C SER A 95 59.15 10.04 -19.86
N ILE A 96 59.58 9.09 -19.02
CA ILE A 96 60.89 9.12 -18.36
C ILE A 96 62.03 8.99 -19.39
N LEU A 97 61.93 8.06 -20.34
CA LEU A 97 62.94 7.87 -21.41
C LEU A 97 63.08 9.09 -22.34
N THR A 98 61.98 9.77 -22.67
CA THR A 98 62.00 10.99 -23.48
C THR A 98 62.50 12.20 -22.68
N GLY A 99 62.15 12.30 -21.40
CA GLY A 99 62.69 13.31 -20.47
C GLY A 99 64.20 13.21 -20.28
N LEU A 100 64.76 12.00 -20.20
CA LEU A 100 66.22 11.78 -20.16
C LEU A 100 66.94 12.22 -21.45
N LYS A 101 66.23 12.33 -22.57
CA LYS A 101 66.80 12.65 -23.89
C LYS A 101 66.63 14.12 -24.32
N GLN A 102 65.77 14.89 -23.64
CA GLN A 102 65.48 16.29 -23.99
C GLN A 102 66.05 17.29 -22.97
N ARG A 103 67.25 17.80 -23.23
CA ARG A 103 67.68 19.13 -22.71
C ARG A 103 67.01 20.24 -23.52
N SER A 104 65.70 20.40 -23.37
CA SER A 104 64.96 21.53 -23.95
C SER A 104 65.14 22.78 -23.10
N ALA A 105 65.33 23.94 -23.73
CA ALA A 105 65.48 25.23 -23.05
C ALA A 105 64.15 25.83 -22.52
N SER A 106 63.02 25.12 -22.68
CA SER A 106 61.72 25.52 -22.15
C SER A 106 61.20 24.49 -21.13
N PRO A 107 60.81 24.89 -19.91
CA PRO A 107 60.39 23.98 -18.83
C PRO A 107 58.97 23.40 -19.01
N ILE A 108 58.16 24.01 -19.89
CA ILE A 108 56.73 23.73 -20.05
C ILE A 108 56.45 22.29 -20.51
N PRO A 109 57.10 21.74 -21.56
CA PRO A 109 56.80 20.38 -22.04
C PRO A 109 57.13 19.29 -21.00
N GLY A 110 58.22 19.45 -20.24
CA GLY A 110 58.66 18.50 -19.22
C GLY A 110 57.84 18.52 -17.93
N CYS A 111 57.03 19.55 -17.72
CA CYS A 111 56.04 19.59 -16.65
C CYS A 111 54.69 19.03 -17.13
N LEU A 112 54.32 19.24 -18.40
CA LEU A 112 53.15 18.59 -19.02
C LEU A 112 53.27 17.07 -19.07
N THR A 113 54.46 16.52 -19.36
CA THR A 113 54.69 15.07 -19.30
C THR A 113 54.45 14.48 -17.91
N ARG A 114 54.92 15.16 -16.85
CA ARG A 114 54.70 14.74 -15.45
C ARG A 114 53.22 14.83 -15.05
N LEU A 115 52.54 15.88 -15.48
CA LEU A 115 51.10 16.06 -15.24
C LEU A 115 50.25 14.99 -15.96
N ALA A 116 50.58 14.66 -17.21
CA ALA A 116 49.91 13.60 -17.98
C ALA A 116 50.04 12.22 -17.30
N VAL A 117 51.24 11.90 -16.78
CA VAL A 117 51.46 10.65 -16.02
C VAL A 117 50.66 10.63 -14.72
N PHE A 118 50.60 11.75 -14.00
CA PHE A 118 49.78 11.86 -12.79
C PHE A 118 48.27 11.66 -13.08
N LEU A 119 47.76 12.30 -14.15
CA LEU A 119 46.37 12.14 -14.58
C LEU A 119 46.03 10.70 -14.97
N HIS A 120 46.94 9.98 -15.64
CA HIS A 120 46.75 8.54 -15.95
C HIS A 120 46.63 7.65 -14.69
N PHE A 121 47.45 7.89 -13.67
CA PHE A 121 47.32 7.11 -12.42
C PHE A 121 46.07 7.50 -11.62
N LEU A 122 45.67 8.77 -11.69
CA LEU A 122 44.46 9.27 -11.04
C LEU A 122 43.17 8.75 -11.72
N THR A 123 43.12 8.73 -13.07
CA THR A 123 42.00 8.14 -13.83
C THR A 123 41.85 6.66 -13.53
N ALA A 124 42.96 5.89 -13.53
CA ALA A 124 42.94 4.46 -13.19
C ALA A 124 42.48 4.21 -11.75
N GLY A 125 42.94 5.02 -10.78
CA GLY A 125 42.50 4.92 -9.38
C GLY A 125 41.02 5.25 -9.18
N LEU A 126 40.50 6.27 -9.86
CA LEU A 126 39.09 6.65 -9.83
C LEU A 126 38.19 5.60 -10.50
N MET A 127 38.64 5.01 -11.61
CA MET A 127 37.98 3.86 -12.24
C MET A 127 37.92 2.66 -11.29
N LEU A 128 39.02 2.31 -10.63
CA LEU A 128 39.05 1.21 -9.67
C LEU A 128 38.11 1.47 -8.47
N GLY A 129 38.13 2.69 -7.91
CA GLY A 129 37.22 3.09 -6.85
C GLY A 129 35.74 2.98 -7.23
N SER A 130 35.40 3.30 -8.48
CA SER A 130 34.01 3.22 -8.99
C SER A 130 33.42 1.82 -9.03
N LEU A 131 34.25 0.77 -8.94
CA LEU A 131 33.82 -0.62 -8.86
C LEU A 131 33.53 -1.11 -7.42
N TYR A 132 34.05 -0.42 -6.40
CA TYR A 132 33.98 -0.87 -5.00
C TYR A 132 33.20 0.08 -4.07
N LEU A 133 33.19 1.40 -4.33
CA LEU A 133 32.48 2.37 -3.49
C LEU A 133 31.09 2.69 -4.06
N GLN A 134 30.05 2.13 -3.45
CA GLN A 134 28.66 2.55 -3.69
C GLN A 134 28.39 3.92 -3.04
N GLY A 135 27.73 4.81 -3.77
CA GLY A 135 27.43 6.19 -3.33
C GLY A 135 27.61 7.22 -4.46
N SER A 136 27.27 8.48 -4.20
CA SER A 136 27.25 9.59 -5.17
C SER A 136 28.56 10.38 -5.28
N TRP A 137 29.68 9.83 -4.83
CA TRP A 137 30.97 10.53 -4.74
C TRP A 137 31.57 10.91 -6.11
N GLN A 138 31.20 10.19 -7.17
CA GLN A 138 31.63 10.48 -8.56
C GLN A 138 31.12 11.85 -9.02
N LEU A 139 29.95 12.30 -8.54
CA LEU A 139 29.41 13.63 -8.81
C LEU A 139 30.36 14.73 -8.29
N TRP A 140 30.76 14.63 -7.02
CA TRP A 140 31.60 15.64 -6.39
C TRP A 140 32.97 15.76 -7.06
N ILE A 141 33.50 14.64 -7.54
CA ILE A 141 34.75 14.61 -8.32
C ILE A 141 34.54 15.22 -9.73
N ALA A 142 33.43 14.92 -10.40
CA ALA A 142 33.10 15.52 -11.69
C ALA A 142 32.87 17.04 -11.60
N ILE A 143 32.20 17.53 -10.55
CA ILE A 143 32.07 18.96 -10.22
C ILE A 143 33.45 19.58 -9.99
N GLY A 144 34.32 18.91 -9.23
CA GLY A 144 35.69 19.35 -8.99
C GLY A 144 36.50 19.53 -10.27
N TYR A 145 36.47 18.55 -11.17
CA TYR A 145 37.13 18.66 -12.48
C TYR A 145 36.49 19.69 -13.39
N ALA A 146 35.15 19.81 -13.43
CA ALA A 146 34.48 20.84 -14.22
C ALA A 146 34.88 22.25 -13.75
N LEU A 147 34.96 22.47 -12.44
CA LEU A 147 35.42 23.73 -11.85
C LEU A 147 36.89 24.02 -12.22
N VAL A 148 37.77 23.01 -12.20
CA VAL A 148 39.15 23.14 -12.68
C VAL A 148 39.20 23.50 -14.17
N THR A 149 38.41 22.83 -15.03
CA THR A 149 38.31 23.16 -16.46
C THR A 149 37.81 24.59 -16.68
N VAL A 150 36.83 25.06 -15.91
CA VAL A 150 36.31 26.43 -15.98
C VAL A 150 37.39 27.44 -15.56
N ILE A 151 38.14 27.20 -14.50
CA ILE A 151 39.24 28.08 -14.08
C ILE A 151 40.36 28.12 -15.13
N LEU A 152 40.77 26.97 -15.67
CA LEU A 152 41.82 26.89 -16.69
C LEU A 152 41.38 27.51 -18.03
N SER A 153 40.13 27.29 -18.46
CA SER A 153 39.57 27.93 -19.66
C SER A 153 39.40 29.45 -19.47
N LEU A 154 39.05 29.92 -18.27
CA LEU A 154 39.00 31.35 -17.96
C LEU A 154 40.39 32.01 -17.95
N ASP A 155 41.41 31.40 -17.32
CA ASP A 155 42.80 31.93 -17.32
C ASP A 155 43.38 31.97 -18.76
N THR A 156 43.12 30.94 -19.57
CA THR A 156 43.55 30.93 -20.98
C THR A 156 42.79 31.92 -21.85
N LEU A 157 41.47 32.08 -21.66
CA LEU A 157 40.66 33.10 -22.33
C LEU A 157 41.14 34.51 -21.98
N LEU A 158 41.34 34.81 -20.69
CA LEU A 158 41.83 36.12 -20.22
C LEU A 158 43.23 36.44 -20.78
N ARG A 159 44.12 35.45 -20.87
CA ARG A 159 45.46 35.65 -21.47
C ARG A 159 45.43 35.76 -22.99
N LEU A 160 44.49 35.10 -23.66
CA LEU A 160 44.29 35.22 -25.10
C LEU A 160 43.71 36.61 -25.44
N LEU A 161 42.73 37.08 -24.65
CA LEU A 161 42.23 38.46 -24.69
C LEU A 161 43.35 39.47 -24.44
N ALA A 162 44.12 39.31 -23.35
CA ALA A 162 45.26 40.19 -23.07
C ALA A 162 46.27 40.23 -24.24
N ARG A 163 46.54 39.09 -24.89
CA ARG A 163 47.40 39.01 -26.09
C ARG A 163 46.84 39.76 -27.29
N LEU A 164 45.52 39.71 -27.53
CA LEU A 164 44.84 40.52 -28.54
C LEU A 164 44.99 42.03 -28.27
N TYR A 165 45.12 42.44 -27.01
CA TYR A 165 45.34 43.83 -26.60
C TYR A 165 46.80 44.24 -26.45
N THR A 166 47.77 43.32 -26.54
CA THR A 166 49.21 43.65 -26.59
C THR A 166 49.71 43.86 -28.04
N PRO A 167 50.49 44.92 -28.33
CA PRO A 167 50.98 45.16 -29.69
C PRO A 167 51.95 44.07 -30.17
N ARG A 168 51.78 43.63 -31.42
CA ARG A 168 52.44 42.45 -32.03
C ARG A 168 53.96 42.37 -31.86
N ARG A 169 54.65 43.51 -31.75
CA ARG A 169 56.11 43.58 -31.53
C ARG A 169 56.57 42.84 -30.27
N HIS A 170 55.74 42.78 -29.23
CA HIS A 170 56.08 42.15 -27.95
C HIS A 170 55.67 40.67 -27.86
N TRP A 171 55.01 40.11 -28.88
CA TRP A 171 54.50 38.74 -28.85
C TRP A 171 55.60 37.68 -28.75
N ALA A 172 56.83 37.99 -29.19
CA ALA A 172 57.99 37.09 -29.10
C ALA A 172 58.53 36.90 -27.67
N HIS A 173 58.24 37.84 -26.76
CA HIS A 173 58.74 37.83 -25.38
C HIS A 173 57.68 37.41 -24.36
N LEU A 174 56.40 37.29 -24.77
CA LEU A 174 55.32 36.85 -23.90
C LEU A 174 55.38 35.33 -23.67
N PRO A 175 55.29 34.87 -22.40
CA PRO A 175 55.36 33.44 -22.07
C PRO A 175 54.28 32.65 -22.82
N ALA A 176 54.61 31.43 -23.23
CA ALA A 176 53.78 30.62 -24.11
C ALA A 176 52.32 30.54 -23.59
N PRO A 177 51.34 30.71 -24.47
CA PRO A 177 49.94 30.81 -24.05
C PRO A 177 49.46 29.47 -23.49
N GLY A 178 48.93 29.49 -22.26
CA GLY A 178 48.69 28.28 -21.44
C GLY A 178 49.75 28.01 -20.36
N ALA A 179 50.70 28.93 -20.13
CA ALA A 179 51.51 28.97 -18.90
C ALA A 179 50.66 29.38 -17.67
N PHE A 180 49.88 28.43 -17.16
CA PHE A 180 48.95 28.58 -16.03
C PHE A 180 49.58 28.98 -14.70
N PHE A 181 48.73 29.53 -13.82
CA PHE A 181 49.02 29.71 -12.39
C PHE A 181 49.54 28.44 -11.69
N PHE A 182 49.05 27.26 -12.06
CA PHE A 182 49.41 25.98 -11.43
C PHE A 182 50.84 25.49 -11.72
N TYR A 183 51.53 26.00 -12.76
CA TYR A 183 52.97 25.70 -12.95
C TYR A 183 53.83 26.21 -11.78
N ARG A 184 53.32 27.14 -10.96
CA ARG A 184 53.97 27.61 -9.73
C ARG A 184 54.08 26.53 -8.63
N TRP A 185 53.37 25.41 -8.75
CA TRP A 185 53.33 24.32 -7.75
C TRP A 185 53.97 23.00 -8.22
N LEU A 186 54.25 22.83 -9.51
CA LEU A 186 54.57 21.52 -10.12
C LEU A 186 56.08 21.24 -10.37
N GLY A 187 56.98 22.01 -9.77
CA GLY A 187 58.42 21.67 -9.74
C GLY A 187 59.38 22.85 -9.51
N PRO A 188 60.67 22.58 -9.23
CA PRO A 188 61.66 23.61 -8.89
C PRO A 188 61.99 24.58 -10.03
N GLU A 189 61.67 24.23 -11.28
CA GLU A 189 61.94 25.05 -12.48
C GLU A 189 60.86 26.12 -12.75
N TRP A 190 59.86 26.30 -11.88
CA TRP A 190 58.82 27.33 -12.05
C TRP A 190 59.38 28.75 -12.25
N LYS A 191 60.61 29.02 -11.77
CA LYS A 191 61.33 30.30 -11.94
C LYS A 191 61.69 30.64 -13.40
N SER A 192 61.77 29.66 -14.31
CA SER A 192 61.96 29.91 -15.75
C SER A 192 60.65 29.96 -16.54
N CYS A 193 59.51 29.63 -15.92
CA CYS A 193 58.17 29.95 -16.42
C CYS A 193 57.73 31.38 -16.05
N LEU A 194 58.29 31.96 -14.99
CA LEU A 194 58.17 33.40 -14.74
C LEU A 194 58.86 34.18 -15.86
N PRO A 195 58.33 35.35 -16.27
CA PRO A 195 59.15 36.31 -17.00
C PRO A 195 60.38 36.63 -16.13
N SER A 196 61.58 36.47 -16.70
CA SER A 196 62.81 36.84 -16.01
C SER A 196 62.81 38.34 -15.72
N PRO A 197 63.60 38.82 -14.73
CA PRO A 197 63.61 40.24 -14.34
C PRO A 197 64.12 41.23 -15.41
N ALA A 198 64.29 40.81 -16.67
CA ALA A 198 64.29 41.73 -17.81
C ALA A 198 63.00 42.57 -17.91
N ALA A 199 61.90 42.13 -17.30
CA ALA A 199 60.66 42.89 -17.17
C ALA A 199 60.66 43.94 -16.03
N LYS A 200 61.82 44.32 -15.47
CA LYS A 200 61.92 45.45 -14.50
C LYS A 200 62.15 46.81 -15.15
N ASP A 201 62.77 46.87 -16.33
CA ASP A 201 63.11 48.13 -16.99
C ASP A 201 62.17 48.50 -18.16
N GLU A 202 61.40 47.54 -18.69
CA GLU A 202 60.39 47.82 -19.74
C GLU A 202 58.97 47.33 -19.35
N GLY A 203 58.25 48.19 -18.64
CA GLY A 203 56.87 48.52 -19.01
C GLY A 203 55.79 47.43 -18.96
N LEU A 204 55.91 46.41 -18.09
CA LEU A 204 54.79 45.53 -17.75
C LEU A 204 53.92 46.05 -16.58
N GLU A 205 54.04 47.34 -16.27
CA GLU A 205 52.88 48.11 -15.84
C GLU A 205 51.86 48.10 -16.99
N LEU A 206 50.89 47.17 -16.92
CA LEU A 206 49.63 47.33 -17.62
C LEU A 206 48.92 48.55 -17.02
N LYS A 207 49.30 49.74 -17.47
CA LYS A 207 48.51 50.95 -17.26
C LYS A 207 47.23 50.80 -18.06
N LEU A 208 46.19 50.24 -17.42
CA LEU A 208 44.84 50.18 -18.00
C LEU A 208 44.38 51.56 -18.50
N ALA A 209 44.89 52.64 -17.90
CA ALA A 209 44.67 54.03 -18.32
C ALA A 209 45.15 54.37 -19.74
N GLU A 210 46.18 53.69 -20.27
CA GLU A 210 46.77 53.95 -21.60
C GLU A 210 46.16 53.06 -22.71
N MET A 211 45.25 52.14 -22.37
CA MET A 211 44.52 51.36 -23.37
C MET A 211 43.49 52.21 -24.11
N TRP A 212 43.61 52.30 -25.44
CA TRP A 212 42.75 53.11 -26.33
C TRP A 212 41.23 52.87 -26.15
N MET A 213 40.83 51.69 -25.69
CA MET A 213 39.43 51.31 -25.48
C MET A 213 38.93 51.58 -24.05
N TRP A 214 39.82 51.81 -23.07
CA TRP A 214 39.44 52.04 -21.66
C TRP A 214 38.55 53.27 -21.45
N PRO A 215 38.74 54.42 -22.13
CA PRO A 215 37.78 55.53 -22.08
C PRO A 215 36.40 55.15 -22.60
N THR A 216 36.35 54.35 -23.68
CA THR A 216 35.10 53.89 -24.31
C THR A 216 34.36 52.91 -23.41
N VAL A 217 35.06 51.90 -22.86
CA VAL A 217 34.48 50.94 -21.91
C VAL A 217 34.02 51.66 -20.64
N ARG A 218 34.84 52.53 -20.04
CA ARG A 218 34.43 53.29 -18.84
C ARG A 218 33.20 54.18 -19.09
N ARG A 219 33.00 54.66 -20.33
CA ARG A 219 31.84 55.46 -20.73
C ARG A 219 30.60 54.61 -21.00
N SER A 220 30.74 53.42 -21.59
CA SER A 220 29.61 52.54 -21.93
C SER A 220 29.19 51.62 -20.78
N LEU A 221 30.10 51.21 -19.91
CA LEU A 221 29.86 50.29 -18.79
C LEU A 221 28.73 50.72 -17.84
N PRO A 222 28.60 52.00 -17.40
CA PRO A 222 27.43 52.40 -16.61
C PRO A 222 26.12 52.30 -17.42
N SER A 223 26.10 52.67 -18.71
CA SER A 223 24.90 52.48 -19.54
C SER A 223 24.57 51.00 -19.75
N LEU A 224 25.57 50.13 -19.91
CA LEU A 224 25.39 48.69 -20.05
C LEU A 224 24.79 48.09 -18.78
N ILE A 225 25.33 48.47 -17.61
CA ILE A 225 24.83 48.03 -16.30
C ILE A 225 23.39 48.51 -16.09
N VAL A 226 23.08 49.78 -16.38
CA VAL A 226 21.71 50.31 -16.28
C VAL A 226 20.76 49.61 -17.26
N THR A 227 21.19 49.34 -18.50
CA THR A 227 20.37 48.60 -19.48
C THR A 227 20.13 47.15 -19.04
N ILE A 228 21.14 46.46 -18.50
CA ILE A 228 20.99 45.10 -17.97
C ILE A 228 20.05 45.09 -16.75
N LEU A 229 20.21 46.04 -15.82
CA LEU A 229 19.30 46.20 -14.68
C LEU A 229 17.86 46.50 -15.13
N ALA A 230 17.68 47.35 -16.14
CA ALA A 230 16.37 47.65 -16.70
C ALA A 230 15.74 46.43 -17.39
N ILE A 231 16.54 45.62 -18.12
CA ILE A 231 16.07 44.36 -18.72
C ILE A 231 15.68 43.34 -17.63
N VAL A 232 16.51 43.16 -16.60
CA VAL A 232 16.20 42.26 -15.46
C VAL A 232 14.95 42.73 -14.72
N TRP A 233 14.78 44.05 -14.54
CA TRP A 233 13.59 44.63 -13.93
C TRP A 233 12.33 44.43 -14.79
N LEU A 234 12.41 44.63 -16.12
CA LEU A 234 11.32 44.35 -17.05
C LEU A 234 10.98 42.86 -17.17
N LEU A 235 11.96 41.97 -16.99
CA LEU A 235 11.71 40.53 -16.93
C LEU A 235 10.87 40.13 -15.70
N THR A 236 10.83 40.94 -14.62
CA THR A 236 9.93 40.69 -13.48
C THR A 236 8.45 40.88 -13.81
N CYS A 237 8.11 41.52 -14.95
CA CYS A 237 6.74 41.68 -15.42
C CYS A 237 6.12 40.39 -15.98
N ILE A 238 6.93 39.36 -16.28
CA ILE A 238 6.49 38.16 -16.99
C ILE A 238 6.40 37.01 -15.98
N HIS A 239 5.20 36.43 -15.85
CA HIS A 239 4.97 35.26 -15.01
C HIS A 239 4.28 34.14 -15.82
N GLU A 240 4.75 32.92 -15.61
CA GLU A 240 4.10 31.71 -16.11
C GLU A 240 3.19 31.13 -15.03
N LEU A 241 1.94 30.84 -15.38
CA LEU A 241 0.98 30.15 -14.52
C LEU A 241 0.89 28.68 -14.96
N PRO A 242 1.33 27.72 -14.12
CA PRO A 242 1.30 26.30 -14.49
C PRO A 242 -0.14 25.77 -14.61
N MET A 243 -0.29 24.69 -15.38
CA MET A 243 -1.55 23.97 -15.53
C MET A 243 -2.09 23.51 -14.17
N GLY A 244 -3.41 23.57 -13.97
CA GLY A 244 -4.05 23.24 -12.68
C GLY A 244 -3.95 24.34 -11.61
N SER A 245 -3.33 25.48 -11.92
CA SER A 245 -3.31 26.67 -11.07
C SER A 245 -4.12 27.83 -11.67
N GLN A 246 -4.62 28.70 -10.80
CA GLN A 246 -5.13 30.02 -11.16
C GLN A 246 -4.32 31.08 -10.43
N GLY A 247 -4.27 32.29 -10.97
CA GLY A 247 -3.57 33.40 -10.32
C GLY A 247 -4.40 34.66 -10.25
N LEU A 248 -4.13 35.49 -9.23
CA LEU A 248 -4.76 36.79 -9.07
C LEU A 248 -3.70 37.88 -9.19
N ARG A 249 -3.95 38.86 -10.07
CA ARG A 249 -3.07 40.01 -10.23
C ARG A 249 -3.27 41.00 -9.08
N GLN A 250 -2.16 41.45 -8.53
CA GLN A 250 -2.10 42.45 -7.46
C GLN A 250 -1.46 43.73 -7.99
N HIS A 251 -2.09 44.87 -7.75
CA HIS A 251 -1.61 46.21 -8.11
C HIS A 251 -1.64 47.11 -6.88
N LEU A 252 -0.46 47.53 -6.38
CA LEU A 252 -0.34 48.45 -5.24
C LEU A 252 -1.23 48.06 -4.02
N GLY A 253 -1.33 46.76 -3.74
CA GLY A 253 -2.16 46.20 -2.66
C GLY A 253 -3.62 45.89 -3.03
N THR A 254 -4.13 46.42 -4.14
CA THR A 254 -5.46 46.06 -4.68
C THR A 254 -5.42 44.76 -5.48
N TRP A 255 -6.50 43.99 -5.43
CA TRP A 255 -6.66 42.73 -6.18
C TRP A 255 -7.61 42.91 -7.36
N GLU A 256 -7.27 42.37 -8.53
CA GLU A 256 -8.21 42.29 -9.64
C GLU A 256 -9.39 41.37 -9.31
N LYS A 257 -10.57 41.63 -9.91
CA LYS A 257 -11.80 40.89 -9.61
C LYS A 257 -11.86 39.49 -10.23
N MET A 258 -11.07 39.22 -11.27
CA MET A 258 -11.15 38.00 -12.07
C MET A 258 -9.86 37.19 -11.95
N ALA A 259 -9.98 35.89 -11.75
CA ALA A 259 -8.83 34.98 -11.76
C ALA A 259 -8.29 34.80 -13.19
N LEU A 260 -6.97 34.70 -13.31
CA LEU A 260 -6.26 34.42 -14.54
C LEU A 260 -6.19 32.90 -14.76
N ALA A 261 -6.51 32.46 -15.97
CA ALA A 261 -6.35 31.08 -16.42
C ALA A 261 -4.86 30.68 -16.56
N PRO A 262 -4.51 29.38 -16.58
CA PRO A 262 -3.15 28.93 -16.87
C PRO A 262 -2.58 29.54 -18.16
N GLY A 263 -1.28 29.85 -18.18
CA GLY A 263 -0.60 30.47 -19.32
C GLY A 263 0.38 31.58 -18.94
N LEU A 264 0.89 32.28 -19.95
CA LEU A 264 1.84 33.39 -19.78
C LEU A 264 1.09 34.71 -19.55
N HIS A 265 1.35 35.38 -18.43
CA HIS A 265 0.67 36.62 -18.05
C HIS A 265 1.63 37.74 -17.68
N GLY A 266 1.23 38.96 -18.07
CA GLY A 266 1.91 40.20 -17.69
C GLY A 266 1.42 40.75 -16.34
N SER A 267 2.35 41.28 -15.56
CA SER A 267 2.16 42.08 -14.34
C SER A 267 2.89 43.43 -14.48
N LEU A 268 2.69 44.36 -13.53
CA LEU A 268 3.63 45.47 -13.35
C LEU A 268 4.95 44.97 -12.75
N PRO A 269 6.09 45.59 -13.07
CA PRO A 269 7.38 45.19 -12.50
C PRO A 269 7.38 45.38 -10.98
N TRP A 270 8.12 44.52 -10.30
CA TRP A 270 8.27 44.59 -8.85
C TRP A 270 8.88 45.95 -8.43
N PRO A 271 8.39 46.65 -7.40
CA PRO A 271 7.39 46.23 -6.40
C PRO A 271 5.95 46.71 -6.67
N LEU A 272 5.65 47.28 -7.85
CA LEU A 272 4.35 47.93 -8.12
C LEU A 272 3.19 46.94 -8.29
N GLY A 273 3.50 45.71 -8.71
CA GLY A 273 2.54 44.62 -8.81
C GLY A 273 3.22 43.25 -8.80
N GLY A 274 2.38 42.22 -8.95
CA GLY A 274 2.78 40.82 -9.04
C GLY A 274 1.56 39.92 -9.19
N ILE A 275 1.78 38.62 -9.42
CA ILE A 275 0.71 37.63 -9.48
C ILE A 275 0.89 36.64 -8.32
N ARG A 276 -0.18 36.38 -7.56
CA ARG A 276 -0.22 35.29 -6.59
C ARG A 276 -0.90 34.09 -7.23
N THR A 277 -0.20 32.96 -7.29
CA THR A 277 -0.68 31.70 -7.84
C THR A 277 -1.26 30.80 -6.75
N VAL A 278 -2.30 30.05 -7.10
CA VAL A 278 -2.98 29.08 -6.23
C VAL A 278 -3.24 27.82 -7.02
N GLU A 279 -2.77 26.69 -6.51
CA GLU A 279 -3.10 25.36 -7.02
C GLU A 279 -4.58 25.04 -6.73
N THR A 280 -5.44 25.10 -7.75
CA THR A 280 -6.89 24.87 -7.65
C THR A 280 -7.27 23.40 -7.88
N ASP A 281 -6.48 22.68 -8.68
CA ASP A 281 -6.73 21.28 -9.04
C ASP A 281 -6.18 20.28 -7.99
N ARG A 282 -5.33 20.76 -7.07
CA ARG A 282 -4.73 19.92 -6.03
C ARG A 282 -5.72 19.69 -4.88
N MET A 283 -6.09 18.41 -4.70
CA MET A 283 -6.76 17.91 -3.50
C MET A 283 -5.86 18.10 -2.27
N ARG A 284 -6.44 18.65 -1.20
CA ARG A 284 -5.79 18.88 0.10
C ARG A 284 -6.58 18.19 1.20
N GLU A 285 -5.88 17.80 2.25
CA GLU A 285 -6.45 17.13 3.43
C GLU A 285 -6.20 17.99 4.67
N VAL A 286 -7.23 18.20 5.47
CA VAL A 286 -7.13 18.70 6.84
C VAL A 286 -7.79 17.69 7.76
N VAL A 287 -7.02 17.18 8.72
CA VAL A 287 -7.54 16.27 9.75
C VAL A 287 -7.96 17.10 10.97
N LEU A 288 -9.15 16.82 11.47
CA LEU A 288 -9.69 17.31 12.74
C LEU A 288 -9.56 16.20 13.77
N GLY A 289 -9.31 16.54 15.04
CA GLY A 289 -8.96 15.54 16.05
C GLY A 289 -7.48 15.16 15.95
N PHE A 290 -7.21 13.85 15.94
CA PHE A 290 -5.87 13.28 15.86
C PHE A 290 -5.57 12.72 14.45
N ARG A 291 -4.29 12.73 14.05
CA ARG A 291 -3.81 12.13 12.79
C ARG A 291 -3.38 10.69 13.04
N ALA A 292 -4.11 9.73 12.48
CA ALA A 292 -3.77 8.33 12.60
C ALA A 292 -2.49 7.95 11.81
N ASP A 293 -1.57 7.23 12.44
CA ASP A 293 -0.39 6.66 11.78
C ASP A 293 -0.82 5.49 10.88
N PRO A 294 -0.49 5.50 9.57
CA PRO A 294 -0.99 4.50 8.62
C PRO A 294 -0.27 3.16 8.78
N GLY A 295 -0.80 2.27 9.62
CA GLY A 295 -0.35 0.87 9.66
C GLY A 295 -0.76 0.01 10.85
N GLN A 296 -1.35 0.56 11.91
CA GLN A 296 -1.71 -0.20 13.12
C GLN A 296 -3.23 -0.24 13.37
N PRO A 297 -3.80 -1.36 13.86
CA PRO A 297 -5.18 -1.44 14.30
C PRO A 297 -5.37 -0.64 15.61
N ILE A 298 -6.38 0.23 15.63
CA ILE A 298 -6.65 1.16 16.73
C ILE A 298 -7.44 0.43 17.82
N LEU A 299 -6.80 0.21 18.98
CA LEU A 299 -7.39 -0.44 20.16
C LEU A 299 -7.85 0.63 21.17
N TRP A 300 -9.10 0.61 21.63
CA TRP A 300 -9.66 1.66 22.52
C TRP A 300 -8.92 1.80 23.87
N GLU A 301 -8.18 0.78 24.30
CA GLU A 301 -7.45 0.73 25.58
C GLU A 301 -6.06 1.40 25.55
N LYS A 302 -5.60 1.90 24.40
CA LYS A 302 -4.28 2.56 24.26
C LYS A 302 -4.43 4.00 23.79
N THR A 303 -3.59 4.88 24.33
CA THR A 303 -3.39 6.23 23.81
C THR A 303 -2.66 6.14 22.48
N HIS A 304 -3.24 6.66 21.40
CA HIS A 304 -2.61 6.55 20.08
C HIS A 304 -1.76 7.76 19.71
N TYR A 305 -2.01 8.95 20.29
CA TYR A 305 -1.30 10.20 19.98
C TYR A 305 -1.12 11.11 21.21
N GLU A 306 -0.18 12.07 21.13
CA GLU A 306 0.08 13.05 22.20
C GLU A 306 -0.99 14.15 22.30
N ASP A 307 -1.64 14.51 21.17
CA ASP A 307 -2.65 15.59 21.06
C ASP A 307 -4.03 15.06 20.59
N GLU A 308 -4.66 14.17 21.37
CA GLU A 308 -6.08 13.82 21.15
C GLU A 308 -7.02 14.97 21.56
N GLN A 309 -7.55 15.71 20.58
CA GLN A 309 -8.61 16.69 20.83
C GLN A 309 -9.93 15.99 21.19
N LYS A 310 -10.27 16.02 22.48
CA LYS A 310 -11.53 15.50 23.01
C LYS A 310 -12.71 16.37 22.53
N SER A 311 -13.72 15.75 21.93
CA SER A 311 -14.97 16.42 21.54
C SER A 311 -16.07 16.16 22.58
N LEU A 312 -16.88 17.19 22.84
CA LEU A 312 -18.09 17.08 23.66
C LEU A 312 -19.25 16.54 22.82
N VAL A 313 -20.05 15.66 23.42
CA VAL A 313 -21.11 14.90 22.77
C VAL A 313 -22.34 14.80 23.68
N GLY A 314 -23.53 14.55 23.12
CA GLY A 314 -24.72 14.21 23.91
C GLY A 314 -25.16 15.34 24.84
N GLY A 315 -25.35 16.55 24.32
CA GLY A 315 -25.72 17.72 25.14
C GLY A 315 -24.62 18.27 26.05
N GLY A 316 -23.50 17.56 26.23
CA GLY A 316 -22.40 17.92 27.11
C GLY A 316 -22.07 16.87 28.18
N ASP A 317 -22.85 15.80 28.28
CA ASP A 317 -22.70 14.77 29.30
C ASP A 317 -21.64 13.69 28.92
N ASP A 318 -21.42 13.48 27.61
CA ASP A 318 -20.47 12.49 27.08
C ASP A 318 -19.23 13.16 26.46
N PHE A 319 -18.08 12.48 26.55
CA PHE A 319 -16.85 12.81 25.82
C PHE A 319 -16.54 11.71 24.81
N LEU A 320 -16.27 12.07 23.55
CA LEU A 320 -15.72 11.16 22.53
C LEU A 320 -14.51 11.80 21.84
N SER A 321 -13.48 11.01 21.59
CA SER A 321 -12.45 11.32 20.59
C SER A 321 -13.01 10.97 19.20
N ILE A 322 -12.91 11.91 18.25
CA ILE A 322 -13.42 11.77 16.87
C ILE A 322 -12.35 12.28 15.91
N SER A 323 -11.92 11.47 14.94
CA SER A 323 -11.07 11.92 13.84
C SER A 323 -11.91 12.23 12.59
N VAL A 324 -11.72 13.39 11.97
CA VAL A 324 -12.45 13.76 10.75
C VAL A 324 -11.48 14.30 9.71
N PRO A 325 -10.95 13.45 8.81
CA PRO A 325 -10.25 13.90 7.62
C PRO A 325 -11.23 14.55 6.64
N VAL A 326 -11.02 15.84 6.40
CA VAL A 326 -11.75 16.69 5.45
C VAL A 326 -10.89 16.87 4.21
N PHE A 327 -11.38 16.39 3.07
CA PHE A 327 -10.75 16.59 1.78
C PHE A 327 -11.43 17.72 1.01
N TYR A 328 -10.63 18.69 0.57
CA TYR A 328 -11.11 19.90 -0.09
C TYR A 328 -10.20 20.32 -1.25
N ARG A 329 -10.69 21.21 -2.08
CA ARG A 329 -9.90 21.94 -3.09
C ARG A 329 -10.35 23.39 -3.18
N VAL A 330 -9.52 24.23 -3.80
CA VAL A 330 -9.89 25.62 -4.09
C VAL A 330 -10.70 25.65 -5.39
N GLN A 331 -11.95 26.13 -5.33
CA GLN A 331 -12.78 26.32 -6.51
C GLN A 331 -12.58 27.71 -7.12
N ASP A 332 -12.57 28.74 -6.27
CA ASP A 332 -12.36 30.13 -6.67
C ASP A 332 -11.11 30.68 -5.98
N ALA A 333 -10.02 30.79 -6.74
CA ALA A 333 -8.76 31.33 -6.26
C ALA A 333 -8.85 32.82 -5.87
N ALA A 334 -9.79 33.57 -6.46
CA ALA A 334 -9.98 34.97 -6.19
C ALA A 334 -10.69 35.19 -4.84
N LEU A 335 -11.64 34.34 -4.46
CA LEU A 335 -12.22 34.33 -3.11
C LEU A 335 -11.22 33.82 -2.07
N PHE A 336 -10.53 32.72 -2.37
CA PHE A 336 -9.53 32.11 -1.49
C PHE A 336 -8.41 33.08 -1.06
N LEU A 337 -7.88 33.89 -1.98
CA LEU A 337 -6.84 34.88 -1.67
C LEU A 337 -7.37 36.14 -0.95
N ARG A 338 -8.69 36.35 -0.88
CA ARG A 338 -9.32 37.54 -0.28
C ARG A 338 -9.98 37.26 1.08
N SER A 339 -10.36 36.01 1.36
CA SER A 339 -11.16 35.66 2.54
C SER A 339 -10.38 35.69 3.86
N SER A 340 -9.19 35.06 3.91
CA SER A 340 -8.40 34.94 5.13
C SER A 340 -6.91 34.74 4.85
N GLY A 341 -6.06 35.19 5.79
CA GLY A 341 -4.61 34.98 5.73
C GLY A 341 -4.18 33.54 6.06
N ASP A 342 -5.02 32.80 6.79
CA ASP A 342 -4.87 31.36 7.04
C ASP A 342 -6.20 30.64 6.75
N PRO A 343 -6.40 30.17 5.49
CA PRO A 343 -7.60 29.46 5.11
C PRO A 343 -7.66 28.04 5.68
N GLU A 344 -6.53 27.46 6.11
CA GLU A 344 -6.51 26.15 6.75
C GLU A 344 -7.01 26.24 8.20
N GLY A 345 -6.57 27.26 8.95
CA GLY A 345 -7.10 27.60 10.27
C GLY A 345 -8.58 27.99 10.23
N LEU A 346 -9.02 28.73 9.22
CA LEU A 346 -10.45 29.03 8.99
C LEU A 346 -11.25 27.75 8.77
N LEU A 347 -10.82 26.86 7.86
CA LEU A 347 -11.48 25.57 7.63
C LEU A 347 -11.53 24.73 8.92
N ARG A 348 -10.41 24.62 9.65
CA ARG A 348 -10.30 23.85 10.89
C ARG A 348 -11.28 24.37 11.96
N SER A 349 -11.35 25.67 12.16
CA SER A 349 -12.23 26.29 13.16
C SER A 349 -13.73 26.19 12.81
N LEU A 350 -14.10 26.39 11.54
CA LEU A 350 -15.48 26.20 11.09
C LEU A 350 -15.90 24.72 11.20
N ALA A 351 -15.03 23.80 10.79
CA ALA A 351 -15.30 22.38 10.84
C ALA A 351 -15.42 21.86 12.28
N GLN A 352 -14.57 22.33 13.21
CA GLN A 352 -14.71 22.04 14.63
C GLN A 352 -16.04 22.57 15.20
N ARG A 353 -16.46 23.79 14.82
CA ARG A 353 -17.74 24.38 15.24
C ARG A 353 -18.95 23.60 14.72
N VAL A 354 -18.91 23.17 13.45
CA VAL A 354 -19.99 22.36 12.84
C VAL A 354 -20.03 20.97 13.50
N LEU A 355 -18.87 20.35 13.73
CA LEU A 355 -18.77 19.04 14.37
C LEU A 355 -19.41 19.08 15.77
N LEU A 356 -19.01 20.06 16.59
CA LEU A 356 -19.55 20.26 17.93
C LEU A 356 -21.07 20.50 17.94
N ASN A 357 -21.60 21.30 17.00
CA ASN A 357 -23.03 21.56 16.90
C ASN A 357 -23.84 20.31 16.49
N LEU A 358 -23.25 19.38 15.73
CA LEU A 358 -23.88 18.10 15.43
C LEU A 358 -23.75 17.11 16.59
N THR A 359 -22.58 17.00 17.22
CA THR A 359 -22.37 16.06 18.34
C THR A 359 -23.15 16.43 19.60
N LEU A 360 -23.40 17.72 19.84
CA LEU A 360 -24.25 18.16 20.96
C LEU A 360 -25.73 17.78 20.80
N ARG A 361 -26.21 17.46 19.60
CA ARG A 361 -27.63 17.15 19.32
C ARG A 361 -27.97 15.66 19.44
N LEU A 362 -26.97 14.80 19.57
CA LEU A 362 -27.11 13.35 19.46
C LEU A 362 -26.40 12.64 20.61
N PRO A 363 -26.99 11.59 21.21
CA PRO A 363 -26.36 10.83 22.28
C PRO A 363 -25.15 10.03 21.75
N ALA A 364 -24.11 9.83 22.58
CA ALA A 364 -22.86 9.19 22.13
C ALA A 364 -23.08 7.82 21.46
N ARG A 365 -24.00 7.01 21.99
CA ARG A 365 -24.37 5.71 21.41
C ARG A 365 -24.82 5.83 19.95
N GLU A 366 -25.67 6.80 19.64
CA GLU A 366 -26.19 6.99 18.28
C GLU A 366 -25.10 7.47 17.32
N ILE A 367 -24.13 8.26 17.77
CA ILE A 367 -22.98 8.63 16.94
C ILE A 367 -22.05 7.42 16.68
N MET A 368 -21.91 6.51 17.66
CA MET A 368 -21.09 5.31 17.53
C MET A 368 -21.74 4.24 16.65
N THR A 369 -23.05 3.98 16.78
CA THR A 369 -23.76 2.87 16.12
C THR A 369 -24.72 3.30 15.00
N GLY A 370 -25.34 4.48 15.12
CA GLY A 370 -26.40 4.96 14.25
C GLY A 370 -25.88 5.68 13.01
N SER A 371 -26.01 5.03 11.85
CA SER A 371 -25.95 5.66 10.52
C SER A 371 -24.85 6.73 10.34
N ARG A 372 -23.58 6.41 10.63
CA ARG A 372 -22.43 7.32 10.45
C ARG A 372 -22.42 8.05 9.09
N GLU A 373 -22.96 7.40 8.06
CA GLU A 373 -23.13 7.97 6.71
C GLU A 373 -24.12 9.14 6.63
N SER A 374 -25.23 9.12 7.39
CA SER A 374 -26.16 10.26 7.45
C SER A 374 -25.51 11.45 8.16
N LEU A 375 -24.76 11.21 9.23
CA LEU A 375 -23.98 12.23 9.94
C LEU A 375 -22.88 12.82 9.06
N ARG A 376 -22.18 11.96 8.29
CA ARG A 376 -21.19 12.37 7.27
C ARG A 376 -21.81 13.30 6.23
N HIS A 377 -22.98 12.94 5.69
CA HIS A 377 -23.71 13.76 4.73
C HIS A 377 -24.29 15.05 5.32
N GLN A 378 -24.67 15.07 6.60
CA GLN A 378 -25.11 16.29 7.26
C GLN A 378 -23.92 17.23 7.53
N PHE A 379 -22.85 16.71 8.14
CA PHE A 379 -21.62 17.47 8.37
C PHE A 379 -21.02 18.06 7.09
N GLN A 380 -20.98 17.29 6.00
CA GLN A 380 -20.48 17.78 4.70
C GLN A 380 -21.33 18.94 4.14
N ARG A 381 -22.65 18.94 4.35
CA ARG A 381 -23.54 20.04 3.94
C ARG A 381 -23.36 21.26 4.85
N ASP A 382 -23.52 21.08 6.15
CA ASP A 382 -23.43 22.16 7.14
C ASP A 382 -22.05 22.86 7.12
N LEU A 383 -20.97 22.12 6.80
CA LEU A 383 -19.64 22.70 6.62
C LEU A 383 -19.47 23.43 5.27
N GLN A 384 -20.05 22.93 4.17
CA GLN A 384 -20.02 23.67 2.90
C GLN A 384 -20.81 24.98 3.03
N ASP A 385 -22.00 24.96 3.65
CA ASP A 385 -22.80 26.16 3.91
C ASP A 385 -22.02 27.19 4.76
N ALA A 386 -21.24 26.74 5.74
CA ALA A 386 -20.37 27.61 6.54
C ALA A 386 -19.17 28.17 5.74
N LEU A 387 -18.60 27.40 4.81
CA LEU A 387 -17.52 27.81 3.93
C LEU A 387 -17.98 28.80 2.85
N ASP A 388 -19.22 28.67 2.39
CA ASP A 388 -19.86 29.56 1.43
C ASP A 388 -20.29 30.87 2.10
N ALA A 389 -20.86 30.80 3.31
CA ALA A 389 -21.20 31.97 4.13
C ALA A 389 -19.98 32.81 4.53
N SER A 390 -18.81 32.18 4.68
CA SER A 390 -17.53 32.86 4.93
C SER A 390 -16.80 33.29 3.64
N GLN A 391 -17.40 33.07 2.46
CA GLN A 391 -16.84 33.39 1.14
C GLN A 391 -15.42 32.84 0.94
N SER A 392 -15.15 31.65 1.47
CA SER A 392 -13.81 31.05 1.53
C SER A 392 -13.22 30.66 0.16
N GLY A 393 -14.07 30.44 -0.85
CA GLY A 393 -13.65 29.90 -2.16
C GLY A 393 -13.27 28.41 -2.15
N LEU A 394 -13.52 27.72 -1.03
CA LEU A 394 -13.23 26.31 -0.83
C LEU A 394 -14.44 25.43 -1.15
N VAL A 395 -14.19 24.29 -1.80
CA VAL A 395 -15.19 23.23 -2.00
C VAL A 395 -14.72 21.96 -1.35
N LEU A 396 -15.60 21.38 -0.53
CA LEU A 396 -15.43 20.05 0.03
C LEU A 396 -15.60 19.00 -1.07
N LEU A 397 -14.64 18.09 -1.17
CA LEU A 397 -14.72 16.93 -2.05
C LEU A 397 -15.44 15.80 -1.30
N ASN A 398 -14.83 15.32 -0.22
CA ASN A 398 -15.35 14.31 0.67
C ASN A 398 -14.97 14.63 2.11
N VAL A 399 -15.83 14.21 3.04
CA VAL A 399 -15.50 14.09 4.46
C VAL A 399 -15.69 12.65 4.87
N TYR A 400 -14.83 12.13 5.74
CA TYR A 400 -15.02 10.85 6.41
C TYR A 400 -15.05 11.08 7.94
N LEU A 401 -15.98 10.42 8.63
CA LEU A 401 -15.94 10.30 10.09
C LEU A 401 -15.17 9.03 10.41
N ARG A 402 -13.93 9.17 10.86
CA ARG A 402 -12.99 8.09 11.12
C ARG A 402 -12.79 7.98 12.64
N ASP A 403 -12.74 6.76 13.17
CA ASP A 403 -12.31 6.51 14.56
C ASP A 403 -13.07 7.34 15.62
N ILE A 404 -14.26 6.85 16.00
CA ILE A 404 -15.10 7.41 17.08
C ILE A 404 -15.00 6.49 18.29
N HIS A 405 -14.43 6.97 19.40
CA HIS A 405 -14.28 6.18 20.63
C HIS A 405 -14.36 7.06 21.89
N PRO A 406 -14.76 6.49 23.04
CA PRO A 406 -14.60 7.15 24.33
C PRO A 406 -13.11 7.36 24.67
N PRO A 407 -12.76 8.36 25.50
CA PRO A 407 -11.40 8.53 26.01
C PRO A 407 -10.89 7.26 26.71
N VAL A 408 -9.61 6.93 26.49
CA VAL A 408 -8.95 5.69 26.95
C VAL A 408 -9.23 5.34 28.42
N GLY A 409 -9.21 6.34 29.32
CA GLY A 409 -9.45 6.14 30.75
C GLY A 409 -10.88 5.75 31.15
N VAL A 410 -11.86 5.85 30.24
CA VAL A 410 -13.28 5.47 30.48
C VAL A 410 -13.73 4.36 29.53
N ALA A 411 -12.91 4.01 28.52
CA ALA A 411 -13.24 2.99 27.52
C ALA A 411 -13.64 1.61 28.11
N PRO A 412 -12.99 1.07 29.16
CA PRO A 412 -13.42 -0.20 29.77
C PRO A 412 -14.83 -0.13 30.38
N ALA A 413 -15.17 0.96 31.06
CA ALA A 413 -16.50 1.14 31.66
C ALA A 413 -17.59 1.31 30.59
N PHE A 414 -17.29 1.99 29.48
CA PHE A 414 -18.19 2.03 28.32
C PHE A 414 -18.38 0.64 27.70
N GLN A 415 -17.32 -0.16 27.61
CA GLN A 415 -17.40 -1.53 27.09
C GLN A 415 -18.28 -2.43 28.00
N GLU A 416 -18.13 -2.35 29.32
CA GLU A 416 -18.99 -3.07 30.27
C GLU A 416 -20.48 -2.69 30.11
N VAL A 417 -20.80 -1.40 29.99
CA VAL A 417 -22.18 -0.93 29.77
C VAL A 417 -22.74 -1.40 28.44
N ILE A 418 -21.95 -1.40 27.37
CA ILE A 418 -22.36 -1.92 26.05
C ILE A 418 -22.61 -3.42 26.13
N SER A 419 -21.69 -4.19 26.69
CA SER A 419 -21.84 -5.64 26.82
C SER A 419 -23.03 -6.05 27.71
N ALA A 420 -23.32 -5.31 28.79
CA ALA A 420 -24.50 -5.54 29.61
C ALA A 420 -25.83 -5.19 28.88
N LEU A 421 -25.81 -4.22 27.96
CA LEU A 421 -26.95 -3.92 27.09
C LEU A 421 -27.14 -5.00 26.01
N GLU A 422 -26.06 -5.48 25.41
CA GLU A 422 -26.08 -6.58 24.44
C GLU A 422 -26.57 -7.89 25.08
N GLU A 423 -26.12 -8.20 26.30
CA GLU A 423 -26.58 -9.36 27.09
C GLU A 423 -28.08 -9.24 27.42
N LYS A 424 -28.54 -8.06 27.83
CA LYS A 424 -29.97 -7.79 28.05
C LYS A 424 -30.80 -7.98 26.77
N GLU A 425 -30.34 -7.49 25.62
CA GLU A 425 -31.04 -7.69 24.35
C GLU A 425 -31.03 -9.17 23.92
N ALA A 426 -29.94 -9.90 24.14
CA ALA A 426 -29.85 -11.33 23.92
C ALA A 426 -30.85 -12.11 24.78
N LEU A 427 -30.93 -11.85 26.09
CA LEU A 427 -31.89 -12.48 27.00
C LEU A 427 -33.36 -12.17 26.63
N LEU A 428 -33.64 -10.95 26.15
CA LEU A 428 -34.98 -10.61 25.64
C LEU A 428 -35.31 -11.40 24.36
N HIS A 429 -34.36 -11.54 23.43
CA HIS A 429 -34.55 -12.32 22.22
C HIS A 429 -34.65 -13.83 22.47
N GLU A 430 -33.92 -14.36 23.45
CA GLU A 430 -34.07 -15.75 23.92
C GLU A 430 -35.45 -15.98 24.54
N GLY A 431 -35.91 -15.08 25.42
CA GLY A 431 -37.27 -15.12 25.97
C GLY A 431 -38.37 -15.03 24.89
N GLU A 432 -38.17 -14.19 23.86
CA GLU A 432 -39.06 -14.17 22.70
C GLU A 432 -39.03 -15.47 21.89
N ALA A 433 -37.85 -16.06 21.68
CA ALA A 433 -37.67 -17.30 20.95
C ALA A 433 -38.34 -18.47 21.68
N TYR A 434 -38.11 -18.60 22.99
CA TYR A 434 -38.79 -19.57 23.84
C TYR A 434 -40.31 -19.41 23.80
N ARG A 435 -40.82 -18.18 23.96
CA ARG A 435 -42.26 -17.89 23.84
C ARG A 435 -42.83 -18.27 22.47
N ARG A 436 -42.09 -18.06 21.37
CA ARG A 436 -42.49 -18.44 20.01
C ARG A 436 -42.47 -19.96 19.82
N ASP A 437 -41.46 -20.66 20.33
CA ASP A 437 -41.35 -22.12 20.25
C ASP A 437 -42.48 -22.81 21.02
N VAL A 438 -42.68 -22.47 22.30
CA VAL A 438 -43.75 -23.03 23.14
C VAL A 438 -45.13 -22.81 22.50
N LEU A 439 -45.40 -21.59 22.00
CA LEU A 439 -46.66 -21.28 21.33
C LEU A 439 -46.84 -22.11 20.05
N SER A 440 -45.79 -22.26 19.23
CA SER A 440 -45.81 -23.05 18.00
C SER A 440 -46.04 -24.53 18.28
N ARG A 441 -45.35 -25.11 19.28
CA ARG A 441 -45.53 -26.51 19.70
C ARG A 441 -46.95 -26.76 20.21
N SER A 442 -47.45 -25.93 21.13
CA SER A 442 -48.81 -26.07 21.66
C SER A 442 -49.89 -25.96 20.57
N GLN A 443 -49.69 -25.10 19.55
CA GLN A 443 -50.58 -25.05 18.39
C GLN A 443 -50.46 -26.30 17.51
N GLY A 444 -49.25 -26.83 17.33
CA GLY A 444 -48.98 -28.10 16.65
C GLY A 444 -49.68 -29.28 17.33
N ASP A 445 -49.52 -29.42 18.64
CA ASP A 445 -50.11 -30.50 19.45
C ASP A 445 -51.63 -30.43 19.44
N ALA A 446 -52.21 -29.25 19.67
CA ALA A 446 -53.67 -29.06 19.59
C ALA A 446 -54.22 -29.42 18.21
N LYS A 447 -53.50 -29.06 17.13
CA LYS A 447 -53.88 -29.43 15.75
C LYS A 447 -53.71 -30.92 15.49
N ALA A 448 -52.65 -31.56 16.02
CA ALA A 448 -52.41 -32.99 15.90
C ALA A 448 -53.51 -33.81 16.59
N ILE A 449 -53.95 -33.39 17.79
CA ILE A 449 -55.08 -33.98 18.51
C ILE A 449 -56.36 -33.88 17.67
N LEU A 450 -56.69 -32.70 17.14
CA LEU A 450 -57.88 -32.49 16.30
C LEU A 450 -57.86 -33.32 15.02
N VAL A 451 -56.73 -33.34 14.30
CA VAL A 451 -56.56 -34.14 13.07
C VAL A 451 -56.66 -35.64 13.37
N THR A 452 -56.08 -36.10 14.49
CA THR A 452 -56.16 -37.51 14.91
C THR A 452 -57.59 -37.90 15.29
N ALA A 453 -58.29 -37.05 16.04
CA ALA A 453 -59.69 -37.27 16.40
C ALA A 453 -60.60 -37.30 15.15
N GLN A 454 -60.41 -36.39 14.20
CA GLN A 454 -61.16 -36.36 12.95
C GLN A 454 -60.84 -37.56 12.05
N SER A 455 -59.57 -37.96 11.96
CA SER A 455 -59.14 -39.18 11.26
C SER A 455 -59.80 -40.42 11.86
N ASN A 456 -59.76 -40.58 13.18
CA ASN A 456 -60.40 -41.70 13.89
C ASN A 456 -61.92 -41.72 13.71
N ALA A 457 -62.58 -40.57 13.75
CA ALA A 457 -64.02 -40.46 13.49
C ALA A 457 -64.37 -40.87 12.06
N ASN A 458 -63.63 -40.37 11.06
CA ASN A 458 -63.82 -40.73 9.66
C ASN A 458 -63.56 -42.23 9.43
N ASN A 459 -62.44 -42.76 9.95
CA ASN A 459 -62.11 -44.19 9.88
C ASN A 459 -63.21 -45.04 10.51
N ARG A 460 -63.79 -44.62 11.64
CA ARG A 460 -64.90 -45.33 12.28
C ARG A 460 -66.18 -45.30 11.43
N ILE A 461 -66.50 -44.15 10.84
CA ILE A 461 -67.66 -44.01 9.93
C ILE A 461 -67.48 -44.92 8.69
N GLU A 462 -66.32 -44.91 8.04
CA GLU A 462 -66.07 -45.74 6.86
C GLU A 462 -65.99 -47.24 7.20
N GLN A 463 -65.45 -47.62 8.37
CA GLN A 463 -65.54 -48.99 8.89
C GLN A 463 -66.99 -49.45 9.05
N VAL A 464 -67.85 -48.63 9.67
CA VAL A 464 -69.26 -48.96 9.90
C VAL A 464 -70.03 -49.01 8.58
N LYS A 465 -69.79 -48.08 7.64
CA LYS A 465 -70.33 -48.14 6.27
C LYS A 465 -69.91 -49.42 5.55
N GLY A 466 -68.62 -49.78 5.63
CA GLY A 466 -68.10 -51.01 5.03
C GLY A 466 -68.72 -52.28 5.63
N GLN A 467 -68.95 -52.30 6.95
CA GLN A 467 -69.67 -53.37 7.62
C GLN A 467 -71.14 -53.44 7.21
N ALA A 468 -71.82 -52.30 7.09
CA ALA A 468 -73.22 -52.22 6.65
C ALA A 468 -73.38 -52.66 5.17
N SER A 469 -72.50 -52.22 4.27
CA SER A 469 -72.47 -52.66 2.88
C SER A 469 -72.27 -54.18 2.80
N ARG A 470 -71.26 -54.72 3.50
CA ARG A 470 -71.03 -56.17 3.59
C ARG A 470 -72.26 -56.92 4.10
N PHE A 471 -72.99 -56.38 5.07
CA PHE A 471 -74.21 -56.99 5.58
C PHE A 471 -75.36 -56.97 4.56
N ASP A 472 -75.49 -55.91 3.75
CA ASP A 472 -76.51 -55.86 2.69
C ASP A 472 -76.16 -56.77 1.50
N ASP A 473 -74.87 -56.85 1.12
CA ASP A 473 -74.34 -57.85 0.16
C ASP A 473 -74.59 -59.28 0.66
N MET A 474 -74.47 -59.50 1.97
CA MET A 474 -74.76 -60.78 2.63
C MET A 474 -76.26 -61.10 2.60
N LEU A 475 -77.11 -60.12 2.91
CA LEU A 475 -78.57 -60.26 2.95
C LEU A 475 -79.16 -60.45 1.55
N THR A 476 -78.64 -59.77 0.53
CA THR A 476 -79.04 -59.96 -0.87
C THR A 476 -78.63 -61.35 -1.37
N SER A 477 -77.40 -61.79 -1.07
CA SER A 477 -76.94 -63.16 -1.35
C SER A 477 -77.83 -64.23 -0.69
N TRP A 478 -78.18 -64.05 0.59
CA TRP A 478 -79.10 -64.94 1.31
C TRP A 478 -80.47 -65.02 0.65
N LYS A 479 -81.07 -63.87 0.29
CA LYS A 479 -82.39 -63.79 -0.36
C LYS A 479 -82.43 -64.44 -1.74
N GLN A 480 -81.31 -64.49 -2.47
CA GLN A 480 -81.24 -65.13 -3.78
C GLN A 480 -81.27 -66.67 -3.70
N ALA A 481 -80.55 -67.27 -2.74
CA ALA A 481 -80.49 -68.73 -2.58
C ALA A 481 -80.13 -69.15 -1.15
N THR A 482 -81.13 -69.18 -0.26
CA THR A 482 -80.97 -69.48 1.17
C THR A 482 -80.19 -70.78 1.45
N ASP A 483 -80.59 -71.89 0.84
CA ASP A 483 -80.01 -73.21 1.16
C ASP A 483 -78.54 -73.30 0.73
N LEU A 484 -78.21 -72.81 -0.48
CA LEU A 484 -76.83 -72.76 -0.97
C LEU A 484 -75.97 -71.81 -0.13
N TYR A 485 -76.54 -70.70 0.34
CA TYR A 485 -75.85 -69.75 1.21
C TYR A 485 -75.49 -70.40 2.56
N GLN A 486 -76.43 -71.12 3.19
CA GLN A 486 -76.18 -71.81 4.46
C GLN A 486 -75.06 -72.84 4.34
N TRP A 487 -75.07 -73.67 3.29
CA TRP A 487 -73.99 -74.61 3.03
C TRP A 487 -72.67 -73.89 2.77
N ARG A 488 -72.65 -72.83 1.95
CA ARG A 488 -71.44 -72.05 1.67
C ARG A 488 -70.82 -71.45 2.93
N GLU A 489 -71.61 -70.78 3.78
CA GLU A 489 -71.10 -70.20 5.02
C GLU A 489 -70.72 -71.27 6.04
N GLY A 490 -71.47 -72.37 6.12
CA GLY A 490 -71.12 -73.53 6.94
C GLY A 490 -69.74 -74.06 6.55
N PHE A 491 -69.49 -74.29 5.26
CA PHE A 491 -68.18 -74.70 4.75
C PHE A 491 -67.11 -73.61 4.88
N ARG A 492 -67.43 -72.32 4.74
CA ARG A 492 -66.46 -71.22 4.95
C ARG A 492 -65.99 -71.15 6.40
N VAL A 493 -66.92 -71.23 7.37
CA VAL A 493 -66.58 -71.26 8.81
C VAL A 493 -65.84 -72.54 9.15
N LEU A 494 -66.24 -73.68 8.59
CA LEU A 494 -65.53 -74.95 8.76
C LEU A 494 -64.10 -74.89 8.19
N ASP A 495 -63.90 -74.26 7.03
CA ASP A 495 -62.59 -74.12 6.42
C ASP A 495 -61.70 -73.12 7.19
N GLU A 496 -62.24 -71.96 7.56
CA GLU A 496 -61.57 -70.93 8.37
C GLU A 496 -61.14 -71.49 9.73
N THR A 497 -62.04 -72.16 10.47
CA THR A 497 -61.75 -72.75 11.79
C THR A 497 -60.85 -73.98 11.72
N LEU A 498 -60.93 -74.79 10.65
CA LEU A 498 -60.08 -75.96 10.45
C LEU A 498 -58.82 -75.66 9.61
N SER A 499 -58.57 -74.43 9.20
CA SER A 499 -57.47 -74.05 8.30
C SER A 499 -56.09 -74.46 8.85
N GLY A 500 -55.88 -74.28 10.15
CA GLY A 500 -54.69 -74.72 10.89
C GLY A 500 -54.83 -76.08 11.61
N ALA A 501 -55.95 -76.80 11.45
CA ALA A 501 -56.23 -78.01 12.22
C ALA A 501 -55.71 -79.29 11.55
N LYS A 502 -55.14 -80.21 12.34
CA LYS A 502 -54.66 -81.52 11.86
C LYS A 502 -55.85 -82.48 11.64
N LYS A 503 -56.32 -82.59 10.38
CA LYS A 503 -57.54 -83.34 10.00
C LYS A 503 -57.26 -84.83 9.76
N ALA A 504 -58.03 -85.71 10.39
CA ALA A 504 -58.10 -87.15 10.08
C ALA A 504 -59.58 -87.56 9.98
N ILE A 505 -59.95 -88.25 8.90
CA ILE A 505 -61.35 -88.59 8.61
C ILE A 505 -61.59 -90.07 8.88
N PHE A 506 -62.64 -90.37 9.65
CA PHE A 506 -63.08 -91.72 9.98
C PHE A 506 -64.50 -91.91 9.44
N ASP A 507 -64.72 -92.93 8.61
CA ASP A 507 -66.02 -93.24 8.00
C ASP A 507 -66.33 -94.73 8.17
N ALA A 508 -67.53 -95.04 8.67
CA ALA A 508 -68.00 -96.41 8.90
C ALA A 508 -68.41 -97.14 7.60
N SER A 509 -68.63 -96.40 6.51
CA SER A 509 -68.98 -96.92 5.17
C SER A 509 -67.82 -97.66 4.51
N ILE A 510 -66.58 -97.32 4.87
CA ILE A 510 -65.34 -97.82 4.27
C ILE A 510 -64.91 -99.11 4.99
N ARG A 511 -65.73 -100.16 4.94
CA ARG A 511 -65.38 -101.49 5.50
C ARG A 511 -64.93 -102.46 4.41
N GLY A 512 -63.62 -102.50 4.17
CA GLY A 512 -62.95 -103.53 3.36
C GLY A 512 -61.43 -103.54 3.59
N GLU A 513 -60.91 -104.64 4.12
CA GLU A 513 -59.52 -105.14 4.31
C GLU A 513 -58.32 -104.18 4.56
N MET A 514 -58.49 -102.87 4.67
CA MET A 514 -57.45 -101.89 5.03
C MET A 514 -57.98 -100.87 6.06
N PRO A 515 -57.09 -100.19 6.82
CA PRO A 515 -57.48 -99.45 8.02
C PRO A 515 -58.48 -98.31 7.75
N THR A 516 -59.50 -98.23 8.59
CA THR A 516 -60.71 -97.39 8.43
C THR A 516 -60.51 -95.91 8.78
N HIS A 517 -59.48 -95.27 8.24
CA HIS A 517 -59.28 -93.82 8.34
C HIS A 517 -58.45 -93.25 7.19
N ILE A 518 -58.81 -92.05 6.73
CA ILE A 518 -58.02 -91.27 5.78
C ILE A 518 -57.27 -90.19 6.56
N ASP A 519 -55.96 -90.39 6.72
CA ASP A 519 -55.09 -89.46 7.43
C ASP A 519 -54.57 -88.33 6.52
N LEU A 520 -55.35 -87.25 6.42
CA LEU A 520 -54.99 -86.08 5.62
C LEU A 520 -53.84 -85.25 6.24
N ARG A 521 -53.39 -85.56 7.47
CA ARG A 521 -52.28 -84.83 8.14
C ARG A 521 -50.99 -84.87 7.33
N LYS A 522 -50.74 -85.98 6.62
CA LYS A 522 -49.54 -86.18 5.77
C LYS A 522 -49.60 -85.50 4.40
N VAL A 523 -50.79 -85.18 3.91
CA VAL A 523 -51.00 -84.57 2.59
C VAL A 523 -51.08 -83.05 2.71
N LEU A 524 -51.65 -82.55 3.81
CA LEU A 524 -51.86 -81.11 4.04
C LEU A 524 -50.69 -80.42 4.77
N ASN A 525 -49.77 -81.17 5.39
CA ASN A 525 -48.52 -80.63 5.95
C ASN A 525 -47.32 -81.41 5.36
N PRO A 526 -46.61 -80.88 4.34
CA PRO A 526 -45.50 -81.57 3.69
C PRO A 526 -44.27 -81.76 4.59
N ASP A 527 -44.18 -81.05 5.71
CA ASP A 527 -43.09 -81.14 6.70
C ASP A 527 -42.98 -82.51 7.40
N PHE A 528 -43.92 -83.44 7.17
CA PHE A 528 -43.89 -84.82 7.69
C PHE A 528 -43.30 -85.85 6.71
N VAL A 529 -42.68 -85.42 5.61
CA VAL A 529 -41.85 -86.28 4.77
C VAL A 529 -40.39 -86.13 5.22
N ASP A 530 -39.82 -87.18 5.82
CA ASP A 530 -38.38 -87.30 6.12
C ASP A 530 -37.55 -87.46 4.82
N THR A 531 -37.53 -86.41 4.00
CA THR A 531 -36.46 -86.18 3.02
C THR A 531 -35.54 -85.12 3.59
N VAL A 532 -34.44 -85.55 4.22
CA VAL A 532 -33.32 -84.66 4.56
C VAL A 532 -32.87 -83.96 3.28
N PRO A 533 -33.06 -82.64 3.12
CA PRO A 533 -32.59 -81.95 1.94
C PRO A 533 -31.05 -81.90 2.02
N PRO A 534 -30.32 -82.17 0.92
CA PRO A 534 -28.87 -82.02 0.91
C PRO A 534 -28.54 -80.56 1.21
N ARG A 535 -27.76 -80.31 2.27
CA ARG A 535 -27.28 -78.97 2.60
C ARG A 535 -26.59 -78.37 1.37
N PRO A 536 -27.02 -77.20 0.85
CA PRO A 536 -26.19 -76.49 -0.10
C PRO A 536 -24.88 -76.11 0.61
N GLN A 537 -23.75 -76.59 0.09
CA GLN A 537 -22.45 -76.10 0.52
C GLN A 537 -22.34 -74.63 0.10
N SER A 538 -22.47 -73.71 1.06
CA SER A 538 -22.21 -72.30 0.79
C SER A 538 -20.71 -72.13 0.52
N LEU A 539 -20.34 -71.88 -0.74
CA LEU A 539 -18.99 -71.47 -1.14
C LEU A 539 -18.60 -70.06 -0.64
N VAL A 540 -19.46 -69.43 0.16
CA VAL A 540 -19.14 -68.25 0.97
C VAL A 540 -18.70 -68.73 2.36
N PRO A 541 -17.43 -68.56 2.76
CA PRO A 541 -17.03 -68.81 4.13
C PRO A 541 -17.70 -67.77 5.05
N ARG A 542 -18.60 -68.22 5.93
CA ARG A 542 -19.03 -67.38 7.06
C ARG A 542 -17.85 -67.29 8.05
N PRO A 543 -17.30 -66.09 8.33
CA PRO A 543 -16.40 -65.94 9.46
C PRO A 543 -17.16 -66.25 10.75
N SER A 544 -16.60 -67.11 11.60
CA SER A 544 -17.29 -67.62 12.81
C SER A 544 -17.27 -66.64 14.00
N LYS A 545 -16.81 -65.40 13.81
CA LYS A 545 -16.80 -64.33 14.81
C LYS A 545 -16.94 -62.95 14.17
N SER A 546 -18.14 -62.38 14.22
CA SER A 546 -18.42 -60.95 14.13
C SER A 546 -19.93 -60.72 14.29
N MET A 547 -20.46 -60.97 15.49
CA MET A 547 -21.88 -60.81 15.82
C MET A 547 -22.03 -60.03 17.14
N GLU A 548 -21.32 -58.90 17.22
CA GLU A 548 -21.20 -58.07 18.44
C GLU A 548 -21.35 -56.56 18.14
N ALA A 549 -21.73 -56.16 16.93
CA ALA A 549 -21.93 -54.73 16.58
C ALA A 549 -23.41 -54.32 16.48
N PHE A 550 -24.32 -55.24 16.14
CA PHE A 550 -25.74 -54.94 15.94
C PHE A 550 -26.62 -55.38 17.11
N ASP A 551 -26.30 -56.52 17.74
CA ASP A 551 -27.02 -57.00 18.93
C ASP A 551 -26.67 -56.20 20.21
N LEU A 552 -25.49 -55.59 20.26
CA LEU A 552 -25.04 -54.74 21.37
C LEU A 552 -25.79 -53.40 21.42
N ASP A 553 -26.20 -52.88 20.26
CA ASP A 553 -27.06 -51.69 20.17
C ASP A 553 -28.47 -52.00 20.72
N ILE A 554 -29.01 -53.19 20.45
CA ILE A 554 -30.34 -53.62 20.91
C ILE A 554 -30.36 -53.93 22.42
N GLU A 555 -29.30 -54.54 22.99
CA GLU A 555 -29.17 -54.64 24.45
C GLU A 555 -28.96 -53.27 25.13
N GLY A 556 -28.32 -52.31 24.46
CA GLY A 556 -28.15 -50.94 24.95
C GLY A 556 -29.47 -50.22 25.20
N TYR A 557 -30.44 -50.35 24.28
CA TYR A 557 -31.78 -49.78 24.45
C TYR A 557 -32.63 -50.49 25.53
N LEU A 558 -32.34 -51.74 25.87
CA LEU A 558 -33.12 -52.51 26.85
C LEU A 558 -32.59 -52.40 28.29
N ARG A 559 -31.34 -52.01 28.51
CA ARG A 559 -30.80 -51.78 29.87
C ARG A 559 -31.04 -50.36 30.42
N ALA A 560 -31.63 -49.46 29.65
CA ALA A 560 -31.98 -48.11 30.09
C ALA A 560 -33.15 -48.04 31.09
N ASP A 561 -33.84 -49.16 31.37
CA ASP A 561 -35.07 -49.23 32.19
C ASP A 561 -34.88 -49.93 33.56
N GLN A 562 -33.64 -50.30 33.95
CA GLN A 562 -33.35 -50.98 35.23
C GLN A 562 -32.04 -50.47 35.86
N GLY A 563 -32.07 -49.23 36.37
CA GLY A 563 -30.86 -48.49 36.78
C GLY A 563 -30.13 -48.97 38.05
N ASP A 564 -28.79 -48.88 37.98
CA ASP A 564 -27.76 -48.67 39.03
C ASP A 564 -26.37 -48.63 38.31
N VAL A 565 -25.17 -48.41 38.91
CA VAL A 565 -24.50 -47.26 39.60
C VAL A 565 -22.96 -47.44 39.29
N PRO A 566 -22.07 -46.41 39.15
CA PRO A 566 -22.21 -44.97 39.41
C PRO A 566 -22.03 -44.01 38.19
N ALA A 567 -20.90 -43.29 38.07
CA ALA A 567 -20.86 -41.86 37.72
C ALA A 567 -19.47 -41.39 37.16
N PRO A 568 -19.22 -40.10 36.77
CA PRO A 568 -19.26 -38.94 37.68
C PRO A 568 -19.96 -37.65 37.19
N ASP A 569 -20.66 -37.02 38.13
CA ASP A 569 -20.85 -35.58 38.40
C ASP A 569 -20.86 -34.52 37.26
N PHE A 570 -22.07 -34.09 36.90
CA PHE A 570 -22.38 -32.72 36.45
C PHE A 570 -23.81 -32.36 36.87
N THR A 571 -23.98 -31.32 37.71
CA THR A 571 -25.30 -30.73 37.99
C THR A 571 -25.23 -29.21 38.01
N PRO A 572 -26.19 -28.56 37.34
CA PRO A 572 -26.90 -27.42 37.90
C PRO A 572 -28.31 -27.86 38.31
N SER A 573 -28.76 -27.38 39.47
CA SER A 573 -30.03 -27.79 40.08
C SER A 573 -31.26 -27.23 39.38
N ASP A 574 -32.19 -28.11 38.99
CA ASP A 574 -33.58 -27.70 38.72
C ASP A 574 -34.30 -27.32 40.02
N ALA A 575 -35.20 -26.35 39.90
CA ALA A 575 -36.11 -25.96 40.96
C ALA A 575 -37.36 -26.86 40.94
N ASP A 576 -37.62 -27.56 42.05
CA ASP A 576 -38.95 -27.75 42.67
C ASP A 576 -38.93 -28.95 43.63
N ASN A 577 -38.67 -28.67 44.91
CA ASN A 577 -39.05 -29.55 46.02
C ASN A 577 -39.20 -28.73 47.31
N LEU A 578 -40.26 -27.92 47.36
CA LEU A 578 -40.77 -27.37 48.61
C LEU A 578 -41.51 -28.48 49.38
N LEU A 579 -41.40 -28.44 50.73
CA LEU A 579 -42.05 -29.35 51.69
C LEU A 579 -41.36 -30.71 51.96
N LYS A 580 -40.20 -30.66 52.62
CA LYS A 580 -39.93 -31.52 53.78
C LYS A 580 -39.01 -30.83 54.78
N THR A 581 -39.61 -30.36 55.87
CA THR A 581 -38.92 -29.95 57.09
C THR A 581 -38.31 -31.15 57.79
N ASP A 582 -37.11 -31.01 58.33
CA ASP A 582 -36.80 -31.72 59.57
C ASP A 582 -36.01 -30.85 60.55
N LEU A 583 -36.38 -30.95 61.82
CA LEU A 583 -35.83 -30.20 62.95
C LEU A 583 -34.82 -31.08 63.69
N GLY A 584 -33.63 -30.58 64.03
CA GLY A 584 -32.91 -31.21 65.14
C GLY A 584 -31.40 -31.03 65.32
N LYS A 585 -30.99 -29.88 65.89
CA LYS A 585 -29.90 -29.74 66.91
C LYS A 585 -28.44 -30.06 66.48
N PRO A 586 -27.42 -29.64 67.27
CA PRO A 586 -27.20 -28.30 67.84
C PRO A 586 -25.70 -27.86 67.84
N LEU A 587 -25.40 -26.69 68.44
CA LEU A 587 -24.06 -26.19 68.89
C LEU A 587 -23.09 -25.71 67.78
N GLN A 588 -22.25 -24.68 67.98
CA GLN A 588 -22.28 -23.42 68.76
C GLN A 588 -21.18 -22.47 68.15
N PRO A 589 -21.04 -21.18 68.55
CA PRO A 589 -20.46 -20.12 67.70
C PRO A 589 -18.96 -19.82 67.97
N GLU A 590 -18.49 -18.68 67.42
CA GLU A 590 -17.18 -17.99 67.49
C GLU A 590 -16.37 -18.05 66.17
N LEU A 591 -15.68 -16.99 65.70
CA LEU A 591 -15.49 -15.62 66.22
C LEU A 591 -15.24 -14.63 65.06
N SER A 592 -15.26 -13.34 65.41
CA SER A 592 -15.02 -12.11 64.62
C SER A 592 -13.99 -12.11 63.47
N GLN A 593 -14.36 -11.39 62.40
CA GLN A 593 -13.75 -10.15 61.86
C GLN A 593 -12.41 -9.63 62.46
N PRO A 594 -11.64 -8.76 61.76
CA PRO A 594 -12.05 -7.84 60.67
C PRO A 594 -11.81 -8.32 59.24
#